data_AF-A0A7S2AQG4-F1
#
_entry.id   AF-A0A7S2AQG4-F1
#
_cell.length_a   1.000
_cell.length_b   1.000
_cell.length_c   1.000
_cell.angle_alpha   90.00
_cell.angle_beta   90.00
_cell.angle_gamma   90.00
#
_symmetry.space_group_name_H-M   'P 1'
#
loop_
_entity.id
_entity.type
_entity.pdbx_description
1 polymer ?
#
loop_
_entity_poly.entity_id
_entity_poly.type
_entity_poly.pdbx_seq_one_letter_code
_entity_poly.pdbx_strand_id
1 'polypeptide(L)'
;WIDMNEPSNFCNGGTKCTVPPNCPIPGQQTTCCLQCDAPSTKYDLPPYRIHNNGGFRDDLAVHSLAPGSVGHNGTRHYDAHNMYGLAESIATHDALLAATNTRPFVLSRSTFVSSGRYSAHWSGDNAATWD
;
A
#
# COMPACT_ATOMS: atom_id res chain seq x y z
N TRP A 1 8.60 12.89 5.21
CA TRP A 1 8.69 11.44 5.44
C TRP A 1 7.31 10.89 5.16
N ILE A 2 7.19 10.10 4.09
CA ILE A 2 5.98 9.39 3.69
C ILE A 2 6.18 7.91 4.02
N ASP A 3 5.23 7.33 4.72
CA ASP A 3 5.26 5.97 5.25
C ASP A 3 3.89 5.32 4.99
N MET A 4 3.79 4.00 5.20
CA MET A 4 2.55 3.23 5.00
C MET A 4 2.05 3.20 3.54
N ASN A 5 2.94 3.44 2.58
CA ASN A 5 2.58 3.78 1.20
C ASN A 5 2.80 2.67 0.17
N GLU A 6 2.68 1.41 0.57
CA GLU A 6 2.65 0.26 -0.35
C GLU A 6 1.49 0.31 -1.37
N PRO A 7 0.22 0.59 -1.04
CA PRO A 7 -0.38 1.17 0.19
C PRO A 7 -0.75 0.14 1.25
N SER A 8 -0.33 0.38 2.50
CA SER A 8 -0.60 -0.52 3.63
C SER A 8 -2.04 -0.40 4.12
N ASN A 9 -2.63 -1.54 4.47
CA ASN A 9 -3.96 -1.62 5.09
C ASN A 9 -3.95 -2.68 6.21
N PHE A 10 -4.49 -2.36 7.39
CA PHE A 10 -4.61 -3.36 8.45
C PHE A 10 -5.62 -4.45 8.11
N CYS A 11 -6.61 -4.13 7.28
CA CYS A 11 -7.55 -5.08 6.70
C CYS A 11 -7.08 -5.57 5.33
N ASN A 12 -7.49 -6.79 4.96
CA ASN A 12 -7.35 -7.24 3.59
C ASN A 12 -8.32 -6.45 2.70
N GLY A 13 -7.85 -6.05 1.52
CA GLY A 13 -8.63 -5.24 0.60
C GLY A 13 -9.84 -5.98 0.05
N GLY A 14 -11.04 -5.49 0.36
CA GLY A 14 -12.28 -5.87 -0.32
C GLY A 14 -12.76 -4.79 -1.28
N THR A 15 -13.56 -5.18 -2.28
CA THR A 15 -14.24 -4.21 -3.16
C THR A 15 -15.35 -3.44 -2.44
N LYS A 16 -15.93 -4.04 -1.40
CA LYS A 16 -16.83 -3.36 -0.45
C LYS A 16 -16.47 -3.82 0.95
N CYS A 17 -16.41 -2.86 1.87
CA CYS A 17 -16.18 -3.11 3.29
C CYS A 17 -17.20 -2.32 4.10
N THR A 18 -17.70 -2.92 5.17
CA THR A 18 -18.60 -2.27 6.13
C THR A 18 -17.93 -2.20 7.50
N VAL A 19 -18.31 -1.18 8.27
CA VAL A 19 -17.86 -1.01 9.65
C VAL A 19 -18.93 -1.63 10.56
N PRO A 20 -18.67 -2.78 11.20
CA PRO A 20 -19.62 -3.35 12.15
C PRO A 20 -19.67 -2.52 13.45
N PRO A 21 -20.72 -2.65 14.28
CA PRO A 21 -20.90 -1.82 15.49
C PRO A 21 -19.78 -1.89 16.52
N ASN A 22 -19.00 -2.98 16.54
CA ASN A 22 -17.87 -3.21 17.44
C ASN A 22 -16.52 -2.75 16.85
N CYS A 23 -16.53 -1.94 15.79
CA CYS A 23 -15.35 -1.43 15.11
C CYS A 23 -15.30 0.11 15.24
N PRO A 24 -14.19 0.71 15.70
CA PRO A 24 -12.91 0.08 16.04
C PRO A 24 -12.95 -0.70 17.37
N ILE A 25 -12.10 -1.73 17.48
CA ILE A 25 -11.97 -2.54 18.71
C ILE A 25 -11.14 -1.75 19.74
N PRO A 26 -11.71 -1.41 20.92
CA PRO A 26 -10.96 -0.68 21.95
C PRO A 26 -9.70 -1.45 22.38
N GLY A 27 -8.54 -0.79 22.34
CA GLY A 27 -7.25 -1.39 22.71
C GLY A 27 -6.58 -2.23 21.62
N GLN A 28 -7.20 -2.42 20.46
CA GLN A 28 -6.65 -3.19 19.34
C GLN A 28 -6.58 -2.32 18.07
N GLN A 29 -5.64 -1.38 18.04
CA GLN A 29 -5.54 -0.37 16.99
C GLN A 29 -5.08 -0.92 15.63
N THR A 30 -4.35 -2.04 15.64
CA THR A 30 -3.80 -2.69 14.43
C THR A 30 -4.63 -3.88 13.94
N THR A 31 -5.66 -4.27 14.70
CA THR A 31 -6.49 -5.42 14.35
C THR A 31 -7.60 -4.99 13.39
N CYS A 32 -7.66 -5.64 12.23
CA CYS A 32 -8.77 -5.42 11.31
C CYS A 32 -10.11 -5.83 11.93
N CYS A 33 -11.07 -4.91 11.93
CA CYS A 33 -12.46 -5.16 12.31
C CYS A 33 -13.46 -4.87 11.19
N LEU A 34 -12.99 -4.48 10.00
CA LEU A 34 -13.86 -4.28 8.84
C LEU A 34 -14.34 -5.62 8.30
N GLN A 35 -15.60 -5.67 7.89
CA GLN A 35 -16.17 -6.82 7.19
C GLN A 35 -16.15 -6.51 5.70
N CYS A 36 -15.27 -7.18 4.97
CA CYS A 36 -15.05 -6.97 3.55
C CYS A 36 -15.57 -8.17 2.73
N ASP A 37 -16.11 -7.89 1.55
CA ASP A 37 -16.51 -8.92 0.59
C ASP A 37 -15.33 -9.80 0.21
N ALA A 38 -15.60 -11.09 -0.02
CA ALA A 38 -14.59 -12.05 -0.43
C ALA A 38 -14.04 -11.72 -1.84
N PRO A 39 -12.74 -12.00 -2.08
CA PRO A 39 -12.13 -11.83 -3.40
C PRO A 39 -12.87 -12.71 -4.42
N SER A 40 -13.32 -12.11 -5.52
CA SER A 40 -14.19 -12.81 -6.49
C SER A 40 -13.87 -12.49 -7.95
N THR A 41 -13.06 -11.46 -8.22
CA THR A 41 -12.70 -11.10 -9.60
C THR A 41 -11.44 -11.83 -10.04
N LYS A 42 -11.20 -11.89 -11.36
CA LYS A 42 -9.92 -12.37 -11.93
C LYS A 42 -8.69 -11.55 -11.52
N TYR A 43 -8.89 -10.38 -10.92
CA TYR A 43 -7.82 -9.52 -10.43
C TYR A 43 -7.50 -9.83 -8.97
N ASP A 44 -8.52 -10.12 -8.16
CA ASP A 44 -8.34 -10.53 -6.76
C ASP A 44 -7.81 -11.98 -6.70
N LEU A 45 -8.32 -12.86 -7.57
CA LEU A 45 -7.87 -14.24 -7.73
C LEU A 45 -7.27 -14.44 -9.13
N PRO A 46 -6.03 -14.00 -9.39
CA PRO A 46 -5.40 -14.18 -10.68
C PRO A 46 -5.17 -15.66 -11.00
N PRO A 47 -5.16 -16.06 -12.29
CA PRO A 47 -4.93 -17.44 -12.70
C PRO A 47 -3.61 -18.02 -12.15
N TYR A 48 -2.60 -17.16 -12.03
CA TYR A 48 -1.33 -17.46 -11.36
C TYR A 48 -1.18 -16.56 -10.14
N ARG A 49 -1.09 -17.17 -8.96
CA ARG A 49 -0.85 -16.46 -7.70
C ARG A 49 0.63 -16.52 -7.36
N ILE A 50 1.23 -15.35 -7.20
CA ILE A 50 2.62 -15.21 -6.77
C ILE A 50 2.78 -15.71 -5.34
N HIS A 51 4.03 -15.96 -4.94
CA HIS A 51 4.36 -16.38 -3.58
C HIS A 51 4.42 -15.17 -2.64
N ASN A 52 3.27 -14.54 -2.41
CA ASN A 52 3.14 -13.37 -1.55
C ASN A 52 3.35 -13.76 -0.08
N ASN A 53 4.17 -13.00 0.66
CA ASN A 53 4.45 -13.20 2.09
C ASN A 53 4.83 -14.64 2.52
N GLY A 54 5.48 -15.41 1.65
CA GLY A 54 5.84 -16.80 1.98
C GLY A 54 4.66 -17.78 2.03
N GLY A 55 3.43 -17.31 1.78
CA GLY A 55 2.23 -18.13 1.67
C GLY A 55 2.09 -18.71 0.26
N PHE A 56 1.82 -20.02 0.18
CA PHE A 56 1.49 -20.64 -1.09
C PHE A 56 0.08 -20.22 -1.51
N ARG A 57 0.00 -19.32 -2.50
CA ARG A 57 -1.25 -18.85 -3.14
C ARG A 57 -2.08 -17.84 -2.31
N ASP A 58 -1.40 -16.99 -1.55
CA ASP A 58 -2.04 -15.87 -0.86
C ASP A 58 -2.69 -14.88 -1.84
N ASP A 59 -3.74 -14.21 -1.36
CA ASP A 59 -4.43 -13.14 -2.09
C ASP A 59 -3.51 -11.92 -2.21
N LEU A 60 -3.58 -11.23 -3.35
CA LEU A 60 -2.88 -9.98 -3.58
C LEU A 60 -3.41 -8.84 -2.70
N ALA A 61 -4.68 -8.93 -2.24
CA ALA A 61 -5.30 -7.93 -1.39
C ALA A 61 -4.85 -8.00 0.08
N VAL A 62 -4.04 -9.00 0.46
CA VAL A 62 -3.58 -9.17 1.84
C VAL A 62 -2.84 -7.90 2.29
N HIS A 63 -3.35 -7.30 3.37
CA HIS A 63 -2.83 -6.06 3.96
C HIS A 63 -2.64 -4.87 3.00
N SER A 64 -3.44 -4.80 1.92
CA SER A 64 -3.41 -3.68 0.99
C SER A 64 -4.81 -3.37 0.42
N LEU A 65 -4.89 -2.57 -0.64
CA LEU A 65 -6.12 -2.30 -1.37
C LEU A 65 -6.49 -3.49 -2.26
N ALA A 66 -7.78 -3.66 -2.51
CA ALA A 66 -8.27 -4.68 -3.43
C ALA A 66 -7.67 -4.46 -4.84
N PRO A 67 -7.11 -5.48 -5.50
CA PRO A 67 -6.58 -5.35 -6.86
C PRO A 67 -7.62 -4.88 -7.88
N GLY A 68 -8.89 -5.24 -7.68
CA GLY A 68 -10.01 -4.76 -8.48
C GLY A 68 -10.35 -3.26 -8.34
N SER A 69 -9.78 -2.55 -7.36
CA SER A 69 -10.01 -1.12 -7.17
C SER A 69 -9.50 -0.30 -8.37
N VAL A 70 -10.19 0.79 -8.68
CA VAL A 70 -9.98 1.56 -9.91
C VAL A 70 -9.53 2.97 -9.56
N GLY A 71 -8.36 3.35 -10.06
CA GLY A 71 -7.83 4.70 -9.99
C GLY A 71 -8.26 5.57 -11.16
N HIS A 72 -7.53 6.68 -11.35
CA HIS A 72 -7.79 7.60 -12.46
C HIS A 72 -7.64 6.91 -13.83
N ASN A 73 -8.47 7.34 -14.80
CA ASN A 73 -8.55 6.79 -16.16
C ASN A 73 -8.86 5.30 -16.27
N GLY A 74 -9.45 4.68 -15.23
CA GLY A 74 -9.82 3.27 -15.28
C GLY A 74 -8.68 2.30 -14.99
N THR A 75 -7.50 2.81 -14.61
CA THR A 75 -6.35 1.99 -14.23
C THR A 75 -6.68 1.18 -12.99
N ARG A 76 -6.47 -0.14 -13.02
CA ARG A 76 -6.72 -0.99 -11.85
C ARG A 76 -5.53 -0.99 -10.92
N HIS A 77 -5.80 -1.13 -9.64
CA HIS A 77 -4.76 -1.31 -8.64
C HIS A 77 -3.94 -2.57 -8.90
N TYR A 78 -4.55 -3.61 -9.48
CA TYR A 78 -3.84 -4.79 -10.00
C TYR A 78 -2.63 -4.43 -10.87
N ASP A 79 -2.75 -3.43 -11.74
CA ASP A 79 -1.68 -3.01 -12.65
C ASP A 79 -0.75 -1.95 -12.02
N ALA A 80 -1.25 -1.19 -11.04
CA ALA A 80 -0.59 0.00 -10.52
C ALA A 80 -0.08 -0.10 -9.07
N HIS A 81 -0.33 -1.21 -8.37
CA HIS A 81 -0.01 -1.38 -6.94
C HIS A 81 1.43 -1.00 -6.62
N ASN A 82 2.39 -1.63 -7.29
CA ASN A 82 3.83 -1.37 -7.07
C ASN A 82 4.27 0.06 -7.45
N MET A 83 3.45 0.85 -8.14
CA MET A 83 3.75 2.24 -8.49
C MET A 83 3.20 3.25 -7.48
N TYR A 84 2.40 2.83 -6.49
CA TYR A 84 1.73 3.74 -5.58
C TYR A 84 2.70 4.64 -4.81
N GLY A 85 3.69 4.06 -4.12
CA GLY A 85 4.70 4.81 -3.37
C GLY A 85 5.57 5.73 -4.25
N LEU A 86 5.84 5.32 -5.50
CA LEU A 86 6.53 6.17 -6.48
C LEU A 86 5.67 7.38 -6.87
N ALA A 87 4.39 7.17 -7.19
CA ALA A 87 3.47 8.24 -7.56
C ALA A 87 3.32 9.26 -6.42
N GLU A 88 3.20 8.79 -5.17
CA GLU A 88 3.16 9.65 -3.99
C GLU A 88 4.49 10.40 -3.77
N SER A 89 5.63 9.74 -3.99
CA SER A 89 6.95 10.36 -3.87
C SER A 89 7.13 11.52 -4.86
N ILE A 90 6.68 11.35 -6.11
CA ILE A 90 6.71 12.39 -7.14
C ILE A 90 5.85 13.59 -6.70
N ALA A 91 4.60 13.32 -6.31
CA ALA A 91 3.67 14.36 -5.87
C ALA A 91 4.21 15.12 -4.64
N THR A 92 4.80 14.41 -3.68
CA THR A 92 5.35 15.00 -2.46
C THR A 92 6.59 15.85 -2.75
N HIS A 93 7.49 15.37 -3.60
CA HIS A 93 8.68 16.11 -4.02
C HIS A 93 8.29 17.43 -4.68
N ASP A 94 7.36 17.39 -5.63
CA ASP A 94 6.93 18.57 -6.39
C ASP A 94 6.16 19.56 -5.49
N ALA A 95 5.33 19.06 -4.57
CA ALA A 95 4.64 19.89 -3.58
C ALA A 95 5.63 20.62 -2.65
N LEU A 96 6.67 19.95 -2.16
CA LEU A 96 7.69 20.56 -1.31
C LEU A 96 8.53 21.59 -2.06
N LEU A 97 8.90 21.29 -3.31
CA LEU A 97 9.61 22.24 -4.17
C LEU A 97 8.78 23.50 -4.40
N ALA A 98 7.49 23.35 -4.71
CA ALA A 98 6.58 24.48 -4.91
C ALA A 98 6.33 25.28 -3.62
N ALA A 99 6.18 24.62 -2.48
CA ALA A 99 5.87 25.27 -1.21
C ALA A 99 7.07 26.00 -0.59
N THR A 100 8.28 25.47 -0.78
CA THR A 100 9.48 25.98 -0.09
C THR A 100 10.43 26.73 -1.02
N ASN A 101 10.36 26.49 -2.34
CA ASN A 101 11.32 26.99 -3.33
C ASN A 101 12.79 26.65 -2.97
N THR A 102 12.99 25.54 -2.28
CA THR A 102 14.32 25.01 -1.93
C THR A 102 14.43 23.56 -2.36
N ARG A 103 15.64 22.99 -2.35
CA ARG A 103 15.84 21.57 -2.65
C ARG A 103 15.06 20.72 -1.64
N PRO A 104 14.07 19.92 -2.07
CA PRO A 104 13.28 19.12 -1.17
C PRO A 104 14.07 17.90 -0.66
N PHE A 105 13.68 17.42 0.52
CA PHE A 105 14.10 16.12 1.05
C PHE A 105 12.86 15.30 1.36
N VAL A 106 12.74 14.14 0.71
CA VAL A 106 11.65 13.18 0.91
C VAL A 106 12.27 11.84 1.30
N LEU A 107 11.66 11.17 2.28
CA LEU A 107 12.00 9.81 2.70
C LEU A 107 10.73 8.97 2.52
N SER A 108 10.80 7.87 1.76
CA SER A 108 9.65 7.00 1.41
C SER A 108 9.89 5.54 1.77
N ARG A 109 8.84 4.84 2.25
CA ARG A 109 8.90 3.39 2.51
C ARG A 109 8.83 2.60 1.22
N SER A 110 7.68 2.63 0.56
CA SER A 110 7.46 1.95 -0.71
C SER A 110 8.22 2.65 -1.83
N THR A 111 8.83 1.85 -2.70
CA THR A 111 9.60 2.33 -3.84
C THR A 111 9.40 1.43 -5.06
N PHE A 112 9.57 2.02 -6.24
CA PHE A 112 9.69 1.33 -7.52
C PHE A 112 10.87 1.87 -8.33
N VAL A 113 11.16 1.30 -9.50
CA VAL A 113 12.19 1.80 -10.41
C VAL A 113 11.98 3.31 -10.66
N SER A 114 13.06 4.10 -10.58
CA SER A 114 13.07 5.57 -10.64
C SER A 114 12.77 6.33 -9.34
N SER A 115 12.37 5.67 -8.24
CA SER A 115 12.04 6.38 -6.98
C SER A 115 13.19 7.20 -6.40
N GLY A 116 14.43 6.75 -6.57
CA GLY A 116 15.63 7.46 -6.13
C GLY A 116 15.85 8.84 -6.76
N ARG A 117 15.09 9.18 -7.81
CA ARG A 117 15.05 10.55 -8.37
C ARG A 117 14.28 11.53 -7.48
N TYR A 118 13.33 11.04 -6.68
CA TYR A 118 12.35 11.87 -5.97
C TYR A 118 12.43 11.72 -4.44
N SER A 119 12.90 10.58 -3.95
CA SER A 119 12.98 10.30 -2.51
C SER A 119 14.20 9.45 -2.13
N ALA A 120 14.65 9.61 -0.89
CA ALA A 120 15.47 8.66 -0.18
C ALA A 120 14.61 7.51 0.38
N HIS A 121 15.27 6.44 0.81
CA HIS A 121 14.64 5.24 1.37
C HIS A 121 15.38 4.77 2.63
N TRP A 122 14.68 4.10 3.54
CA TRP A 122 15.25 3.38 4.69
C TRP A 122 14.78 1.93 4.65
N SER A 123 15.52 1.02 5.30
CA SER A 123 15.30 -0.43 5.22
C SER A 123 13.99 -0.95 5.86
N GLY A 124 13.08 -0.08 6.28
CA GLY A 124 11.83 -0.46 6.94
C GLY A 124 12.00 -0.81 8.42
N ASP A 125 11.05 -1.59 8.93
CA ASP A 125 10.98 -2.02 10.31
C ASP A 125 11.99 -3.14 10.59
N ASN A 126 13.14 -2.77 11.15
CA ASN A 126 14.15 -3.74 11.59
C ASN A 126 13.96 -4.15 13.05
N ALA A 127 14.70 -5.17 13.47
CA ALA A 127 14.80 -5.57 14.86
C ALA A 127 16.17 -5.15 15.43
N ALA A 128 16.24 -4.95 16.75
CA ALA A 128 17.50 -4.73 17.45
C ALA A 128 18.25 -6.07 17.64
N THR A 129 18.62 -6.69 16.53
CA THR A 129 19.31 -8.00 16.43
C THR A 129 20.64 -7.85 15.69
N TRP A 130 21.48 -8.88 15.77
CA TRP A 130 22.81 -8.89 15.13
C TRP A 130 22.81 -9.36 13.67
N ASP A 131 21.77 -10.11 13.27
CA ASP A 131 21.51 -10.48 11.88
C ASP A 131 21.29 -9.23 11.02
#